data_AF-A0A957VPU8-F1
#
_entry.id   AF-A0A957VPU8-F1
#
_cell.length_a   1.000
_cell.length_b   1.000
_cell.length_c   1.000
_cell.angle_alpha   90.00
_cell.angle_beta   90.00
_cell.angle_gamma   90.00
#
_symmetry.space_group_name_H-M   'P 1'
#
loop_
_entity.id
_entity.type
_entity.pdbx_description
1 polymer ?
#
loop_
_entity_poly.entity_id
_entity_poly.type
_entity_poly.pdbx_seq_one_letter_code
_entity_poly.pdbx_strand_id
1 'polypeptide(L)'
;MSAPPDRLRLLGAFQLVCRDQPINLGQARLEELVASLAVHPGEQCTRTQLACRFWPDSSEKQARTNVRNLLFKLKQAWPDHAAVLSIDRAGVTWHRDAAVDVDVHRFHELVRQADAHQSPADRAPTLAAAVACYQGDLLPDCYAEWALLEREELRTRYAAALEGLIDALWELRRYEDARTWAKRLRNHDPLRESTYRRLMQIHA
;
A
#
# COMPACT_ATOMS: atom_id res chain seq x y z
N MET A 1 23.93 -10.69 12.72
CA MET A 1 22.56 -10.68 12.20
C MET A 1 22.09 -9.25 12.22
N SER A 2 21.89 -8.61 11.08
CA SER A 2 21.33 -7.25 11.04
C SER A 2 19.87 -7.32 11.53
N ALA A 3 19.45 -6.34 12.34
CA ALA A 3 18.05 -6.23 12.73
C ALA A 3 17.17 -6.18 11.47
N PRO A 4 16.00 -6.82 11.46
CA PRO A 4 15.09 -6.72 10.32
C PRO A 4 14.69 -5.26 10.11
N PRO A 5 14.45 -4.84 8.85
CA PRO A 5 14.06 -3.47 8.57
C PRO A 5 12.71 -3.14 9.21
N ASP A 6 12.50 -1.87 9.51
CA ASP A 6 11.20 -1.36 9.94
C ASP A 6 10.16 -1.65 8.85
N ARG A 7 8.92 -1.94 9.23
CA ARG A 7 7.85 -2.37 8.32
C ARG A 7 6.61 -1.52 8.50
N LEU A 8 6.00 -1.14 7.38
CA LEU A 8 4.69 -0.52 7.33
C LEU A 8 3.80 -1.34 6.41
N ARG A 9 2.68 -1.83 6.93
CA ARG A 9 1.66 -2.57 6.18
C ARG A 9 0.40 -1.74 6.07
N LEU A 10 -0.05 -1.53 4.84
CA LEU A 10 -1.22 -0.75 4.47
C LEU A 10 -2.20 -1.56 3.60
N LEU A 11 -1.74 -2.64 2.95
CA LEU A 11 -2.57 -3.54 2.15
C LEU A 11 -3.28 -4.56 3.07
N GLY A 12 -4.33 -4.08 3.73
CA GLY A 12 -5.00 -4.71 4.85
C GLY A 12 -5.05 -3.77 6.06
N ALA A 13 -5.07 -4.34 7.26
CA ALA A 13 -5.06 -3.55 8.49
C ALA A 13 -3.72 -2.78 8.63
N PHE A 14 -3.80 -1.55 9.15
CA PHE A 14 -2.61 -0.74 9.43
C PHE A 14 -1.70 -1.46 10.43
N GLN A 15 -0.43 -1.64 10.07
CA GLN A 15 0.59 -2.15 10.99
C GLN A 15 1.89 -1.40 10.79
N LEU A 16 2.42 -0.81 11.86
CA LEU A 16 3.74 -0.21 11.90
C LEU A 16 4.59 -0.98 12.91
N VAL A 17 5.74 -1.49 12.45
CA VAL A 17 6.70 -2.22 13.29
C VAL A 17 8.05 -1.57 13.12
N CYS A 18 8.64 -1.09 14.22
CA CYS A 18 9.99 -0.54 14.24
C CYS A 18 10.86 -1.36 15.19
N ARG A 19 12.05 -1.78 14.74
CA ARG A 19 12.97 -2.62 15.54
C ARG A 19 12.27 -3.84 16.19
N ASP A 20 11.45 -4.54 15.42
CA ASP A 20 10.61 -5.68 15.86
C ASP A 20 9.54 -5.37 16.92
N GLN A 21 9.27 -4.10 17.23
CA GLN A 21 8.21 -3.70 18.15
C GLN A 21 7.05 -3.05 17.41
N PRO A 22 5.79 -3.48 17.67
CA PRO A 22 4.62 -2.82 17.11
C PRO A 22 4.50 -1.41 17.68
N ILE A 23 4.38 -0.43 16.79
CA ILE A 23 4.16 0.98 17.14
C ILE A 23 2.67 1.25 17.04
N ASN A 24 2.02 1.44 18.19
CA ASN A 24 0.61 1.81 18.24
C ASN A 24 0.46 3.33 18.23
N LEU A 25 -0.09 3.88 17.15
CA LEU A 25 -0.36 5.32 17.03
C LEU A 25 -1.58 5.74 17.88
N GLY A 26 -2.41 4.80 18.29
CA GLY A 26 -3.51 4.98 19.26
C GLY A 26 -4.71 5.75 18.72
N GLN A 27 -4.67 6.23 17.47
CA GLN A 27 -5.72 7.01 16.82
C GLN A 27 -5.74 6.75 15.31
N ALA A 28 -6.89 6.37 14.76
CA ALA A 28 -7.09 6.14 13.32
C ALA A 28 -6.64 7.33 12.45
N ARG A 29 -6.80 8.57 12.93
CA ARG A 29 -6.34 9.77 12.21
C ARG A 29 -4.83 9.87 12.06
N LEU A 30 -4.06 9.32 13.00
CA LEU A 30 -2.59 9.26 12.89
C LEU A 30 -2.17 8.17 11.89
N GLU A 31 -2.86 7.03 11.90
CA GLU A 31 -2.68 5.96 10.92
C GLU A 31 -2.99 6.47 9.51
N GLU A 32 -4.11 7.17 9.33
CA GLU A 32 -4.50 7.81 8.07
C GLU A 32 -3.42 8.80 7.59
N LEU A 33 -2.94 9.68 8.49
CA LEU A 33 -1.87 10.62 8.16
C LEU A 33 -0.62 9.89 7.67
N VAL A 34 -0.13 8.92 8.45
CA VAL A 34 1.08 8.17 8.13
C VAL A 34 0.92 7.42 6.81
N ALA A 35 -0.21 6.74 6.60
CA ALA A 35 -0.49 6.02 5.37
C ALA A 35 -0.55 6.96 4.16
N SER A 36 -1.26 8.09 4.27
CA SER A 36 -1.37 9.06 3.15
C SER A 36 -0.02 9.63 2.73
N LEU A 37 0.90 9.83 3.68
CA LEU A 37 2.27 10.28 3.40
C LEU A 37 3.13 9.16 2.81
N ALA A 38 2.97 7.94 3.33
CA ALA A 38 3.71 6.78 2.84
C ALA A 38 3.34 6.44 1.41
N VAL A 39 2.06 6.50 1.02
CA VAL A 39 1.61 6.21 -0.37
C VAL A 39 2.23 7.18 -1.38
N HIS A 40 2.45 8.45 -1.00
CA HIS A 40 3.06 9.48 -1.86
C HIS A 40 4.40 10.01 -1.29
N PRO A 41 5.47 9.19 -1.31
CA PRO A 41 6.73 9.57 -0.71
C PRO A 41 7.36 10.77 -1.41
N GLY A 42 7.93 11.68 -0.64
CA GLY A 42 8.56 12.91 -1.10
C GLY A 42 7.60 14.05 -1.42
N GLU A 43 6.29 13.84 -1.35
CA GLU A 43 5.31 14.91 -1.46
C GLU A 43 5.09 15.58 -0.10
N GLN A 44 5.19 16.92 -0.08
CA GLN A 44 4.99 17.68 1.14
C GLN A 44 3.49 17.94 1.38
N CYS A 45 2.98 17.45 2.51
CA CYS A 45 1.66 17.81 2.99
C CYS A 45 1.77 19.03 3.92
N THR A 46 1.30 20.18 3.45
CA THR A 46 1.33 21.42 4.24
C THR A 46 0.40 21.35 5.44
N ARG A 47 0.68 22.14 6.48
CA ARG A 47 -0.23 22.23 7.65
C ARG A 47 -1.63 22.72 7.30
N THR A 48 -1.76 23.55 6.27
CA THR A 48 -3.05 24.03 5.78
C THR A 48 -3.82 22.89 5.09
N GLN A 49 -3.16 22.10 4.24
CA GLN A 49 -3.79 20.91 3.65
C GLN A 49 -4.23 19.91 4.72
N LEU A 50 -3.40 19.66 5.74
CA LEU A 50 -3.77 18.82 6.88
C LEU A 50 -4.99 19.39 7.63
N ALA A 51 -5.05 20.71 7.84
CA ALA A 51 -6.19 21.36 8.47
C ALA A 51 -7.49 21.16 7.67
N CYS A 52 -7.45 21.43 6.36
CA CYS A 52 -8.60 21.27 5.47
C CYS A 52 -9.05 19.80 5.36
N ARG A 53 -8.11 18.86 5.29
CA ARG A 53 -8.41 17.43 5.16
C ARG A 53 -9.05 16.86 6.43
N PHE A 54 -8.47 17.12 7.59
CA PHE A 54 -8.87 16.45 8.83
C PHE A 54 -9.91 17.22 9.65
N TRP A 55 -10.07 18.52 9.41
CA TRP A 55 -11.00 19.39 10.14
C TRP A 55 -11.68 20.43 9.21
N PRO A 56 -12.40 19.98 8.16
CA PRO A 56 -13.04 20.90 7.20
C PRO A 56 -14.05 21.84 7.85
N ASP A 57 -14.75 21.39 8.89
CA ASP A 57 -15.81 22.16 9.56
C ASP A 57 -15.31 23.03 10.73
N SER A 58 -14.00 23.04 10.99
CA SER A 58 -13.43 23.83 12.08
C SER A 58 -13.02 25.23 11.62
N SER A 59 -13.08 26.20 12.53
CA SER A 59 -12.45 27.49 12.30
C SER A 59 -10.94 27.32 12.05
N GLU A 60 -10.34 28.21 11.26
CA GLU A 60 -8.92 28.15 10.90
C GLU A 60 -7.99 28.12 12.13
N LYS A 61 -8.33 28.87 13.18
CA LYS A 61 -7.59 28.87 14.46
C LYS A 61 -7.66 27.51 15.15
N GLN A 62 -8.83 26.89 15.17
CA GLN A 62 -9.04 25.58 15.78
C GLN A 62 -8.34 24.48 14.97
N ALA A 63 -8.50 24.48 13.65
CA ALA A 63 -7.90 23.48 12.77
C ALA A 63 -6.37 23.48 12.88
N ARG A 64 -5.72 24.67 12.88
CA ARG A 64 -4.26 24.78 13.12
C ARG A 64 -3.83 24.24 14.48
N THR A 65 -4.64 24.44 15.52
CA THR A 65 -4.36 23.91 16.86
C THR A 65 -4.48 22.40 16.87
N ASN A 66 -5.49 21.84 16.20
CA ASN A 66 -5.66 20.41 16.07
C ASN A 66 -4.52 19.76 15.27
N VAL A 67 -4.05 20.39 14.19
CA VAL A 67 -2.86 19.94 13.43
C VAL A 67 -1.63 19.90 14.34
N ARG A 68 -1.35 20.96 15.11
CA ARG A 68 -0.21 20.96 16.05
C ARG A 68 -0.30 19.80 17.05
N ASN A 69 -1.49 19.57 17.61
CA ASN A 69 -1.72 18.50 18.57
C ASN A 69 -1.57 17.10 17.94
N LEU A 70 -2.05 16.92 16.70
CA LEU A 70 -1.91 15.67 15.95
C LEU A 70 -0.42 15.36 15.71
N LEU A 71 0.35 16.33 15.22
CA LEU A 71 1.78 16.16 14.97
C LEU A 71 2.56 15.94 16.26
N PHE A 72 2.17 16.59 17.36
CA PHE A 72 2.77 16.34 18.68
C PHE A 72 2.54 14.89 19.12
N LYS A 73 1.31 14.39 19.02
CA LYS A 73 0.96 13.00 19.34
C LYS A 73 1.69 11.99 18.45
N LEU A 74 1.84 12.29 17.15
CA LEU A 74 2.63 11.47 16.23
C LEU A 74 4.06 11.29 16.74
N LYS A 75 4.72 12.38 17.12
CA LYS A 75 6.10 12.36 17.65
C LYS A 75 6.24 11.57 18.95
N GLN A 76 5.21 11.60 19.80
CA GLN A 76 5.19 10.82 21.04
C GLN A 76 4.98 9.33 20.77
N ALA A 77 4.06 8.99 19.88
CA ALA A 77 3.73 7.60 19.57
C ALA A 77 4.81 6.90 18.74
N TRP A 78 5.53 7.66 17.90
CA TRP A 78 6.59 7.14 17.04
C TRP A 78 7.90 7.91 17.25
N PRO A 79 8.70 7.55 18.27
CA PRO A 79 9.93 8.29 18.61
C PRO A 79 10.95 8.36 17.47
N ASP A 80 11.12 7.27 16.72
CA ASP A 80 12.08 7.18 15.60
C ASP A 80 11.53 7.76 14.28
N HIS A 81 10.39 8.48 14.29
CA HIS A 81 9.77 9.06 13.10
C HIS A 81 10.73 9.91 12.26
N ALA A 82 11.73 10.57 12.88
CA ALA A 82 12.63 11.49 12.17
C ALA A 82 13.51 10.81 11.11
N ALA A 83 13.70 9.48 11.18
CA ALA A 83 14.36 8.73 10.13
C ALA A 83 13.49 8.59 8.86
N VAL A 84 12.17 8.73 9.01
CA VAL A 84 11.17 8.42 7.98
C VAL A 84 10.39 9.67 7.53
N LEU A 85 10.19 10.62 8.44
CA LEU A 85 9.34 11.79 8.26
C LEU A 85 10.10 13.06 8.61
N SER A 86 9.98 14.07 7.74
CA SER A 86 10.32 15.45 8.05
C SER A 86 9.07 16.17 8.56
N ILE A 87 9.13 16.78 9.74
CA ILE A 87 8.04 17.58 10.33
C ILE A 87 8.59 18.96 10.71
N ASP A 88 8.29 19.98 9.90
CA ASP A 88 8.87 21.32 10.03
C ASP A 88 7.79 22.42 10.04
N ARG A 89 8.14 23.68 9.76
CA ARG A 89 7.15 24.79 9.67
C ARG A 89 6.22 24.68 8.47
N ALA A 90 6.72 24.18 7.35
CA ALA A 90 6.02 24.09 6.09
C ALA A 90 5.03 22.91 6.05
N GLY A 91 5.36 21.78 6.67
CA GLY A 91 4.46 20.63 6.67
C GLY A 91 5.05 19.33 7.20
N VAL A 92 4.56 18.24 6.63
CA VAL A 92 5.04 16.88 6.86
C VAL A 92 5.33 16.22 5.52
N THR A 93 6.45 15.51 5.44
CA THR A 93 6.88 14.79 4.22
C THR A 93 7.44 13.43 4.60
N TRP A 94 7.06 12.38 3.89
CA TRP A 94 7.70 11.07 3.97
C TRP A 94 8.97 11.04 3.11
N HIS A 95 10.10 10.55 3.62
CA HIS A 95 11.37 10.51 2.89
C HIS A 95 11.33 9.45 1.78
N ARG A 96 11.77 9.81 0.55
CA ARG A 96 11.80 8.86 -0.59
C ARG A 96 12.74 7.67 -0.36
N ASP A 97 13.77 7.89 0.43
CA ASP A 97 14.83 6.95 0.79
C ASP A 97 14.67 6.41 2.23
N ALA A 98 13.49 6.58 2.84
CA ALA A 98 13.20 5.99 4.15
C ALA A 98 13.47 4.48 4.12
N ALA A 99 14.30 4.00 5.05
CA ALA A 99 14.64 2.59 5.20
C ALA A 99 13.51 1.80 5.89
N VAL A 100 12.29 1.87 5.33
CA VAL A 100 11.09 1.19 5.81
C VAL A 100 10.53 0.35 4.68
N ASP A 101 10.28 -0.92 4.95
CA ASP A 101 9.59 -1.82 4.03
C ASP A 101 8.08 -1.53 4.06
N VAL A 102 7.62 -0.73 3.09
CA VAL A 102 6.21 -0.41 2.86
C VAL A 102 5.64 -1.39 1.82
N ASP A 103 4.61 -2.15 2.19
CA ASP A 103 4.02 -3.18 1.30
C ASP A 103 3.47 -2.62 -0.01
N VAL A 104 2.89 -1.42 -0.01
CA VAL A 104 2.43 -0.72 -1.23
C VAL A 104 3.61 -0.41 -2.17
N HIS A 105 4.72 0.10 -1.63
CA HIS A 105 5.93 0.37 -2.44
C HIS A 105 6.51 -0.92 -3.00
N ARG A 106 6.58 -1.96 -2.15
CA ARG A 106 7.09 -3.27 -2.55
C ARG A 106 6.23 -3.89 -3.64
N PHE A 107 4.92 -3.79 -3.53
CA PHE A 107 3.97 -4.24 -4.54
C PHE A 107 4.23 -3.54 -5.89
N HIS A 108 4.26 -2.20 -5.91
CA HIS A 108 4.50 -1.44 -7.12
C HIS A 108 5.85 -1.74 -7.76
N GLU A 109 6.90 -1.85 -6.96
CA GLU A 109 8.24 -2.16 -7.45
C GLU A 109 8.30 -3.56 -8.07
N LEU A 110 7.67 -4.56 -7.45
CA LEU A 110 7.62 -5.91 -8.00
C LEU A 110 6.80 -6.00 -9.29
N VAL A 111 5.68 -5.28 -9.40
CA VAL A 111 4.92 -5.18 -10.66
C VAL A 111 5.80 -4.58 -11.75
N ARG A 112 6.47 -3.47 -11.47
CA ARG A 112 7.39 -2.81 -12.43
C ARG A 112 8.56 -3.72 -12.85
N GLN A 113 9.12 -4.49 -11.91
CA GLN A 113 10.17 -5.47 -12.20
C GLN A 113 9.65 -6.60 -13.09
N ALA A 114 8.43 -7.08 -12.83
CA ALA A 114 7.79 -8.10 -13.65
C ALA A 114 7.56 -7.64 -15.09
N ASP A 115 7.15 -6.38 -15.29
CA ASP A 115 6.96 -5.80 -16.63
C ASP A 115 8.27 -5.71 -17.44
N ALA A 116 9.42 -5.62 -16.74
CA ALA A 116 10.73 -5.61 -17.38
C ALA A 116 11.25 -7.01 -17.74
N HIS A 117 10.66 -8.09 -17.20
CA HIS A 117 11.05 -9.45 -17.53
C HIS A 117 10.49 -9.90 -18.89
N GLN A 118 11.35 -10.41 -19.75
CA GLN A 118 10.96 -10.95 -21.06
C GLN A 118 10.57 -12.43 -21.00
N SER A 119 11.18 -13.18 -20.08
CA SER A 119 10.92 -14.61 -19.91
C SER A 119 9.79 -14.85 -18.90
N PRO A 120 8.83 -15.74 -19.20
CA PRO A 120 7.83 -16.20 -18.23
C PRO A 120 8.47 -16.81 -16.96
N ALA A 121 9.64 -17.43 -17.09
CA ALA A 121 10.35 -18.06 -15.98
C ALA A 121 10.82 -17.05 -14.92
N ASP A 122 11.15 -15.83 -15.35
CA ASP A 122 11.56 -14.74 -14.45
C ASP A 122 10.35 -13.90 -14.01
N ARG A 123 9.38 -13.70 -14.91
CA ARG A 123 8.17 -12.92 -14.64
C ARG A 123 7.27 -13.57 -13.58
N ALA A 124 7.06 -14.89 -13.65
CA ALA A 124 6.18 -15.61 -12.74
C ALA A 124 6.54 -15.47 -11.24
N PRO A 125 7.80 -15.74 -10.78
CA PRO A 125 8.14 -15.57 -9.38
C PRO A 125 8.04 -14.13 -8.91
N THR A 126 8.38 -13.14 -9.75
CA THR A 126 8.27 -11.72 -9.42
C THR A 126 6.81 -11.29 -9.25
N LEU A 127 5.91 -11.71 -10.14
CA LEU A 127 4.46 -11.46 -9.99
C LEU A 127 3.87 -12.19 -8.80
N ALA A 128 4.30 -13.42 -8.51
CA ALA A 128 3.85 -14.15 -7.32
C ALA A 128 4.24 -13.40 -6.03
N ALA A 129 5.45 -12.85 -5.97
CA ALA A 129 5.88 -12.00 -4.87
C ALA A 129 5.06 -10.71 -4.77
N ALA A 130 4.74 -10.05 -5.90
CA ALA A 130 3.89 -8.86 -5.92
C ALA A 130 2.50 -9.17 -5.34
N VAL A 131 1.86 -10.22 -5.85
CA VAL A 131 0.53 -10.65 -5.43
C VAL A 131 0.52 -11.05 -3.94
N ALA A 132 1.63 -11.54 -3.40
CA ALA A 132 1.78 -11.84 -1.98
C ALA A 132 1.89 -10.60 -1.08
N CYS A 133 2.27 -9.43 -1.59
CA CYS A 133 2.22 -8.18 -0.82
C CYS A 133 0.78 -7.75 -0.52
N TYR A 134 -0.16 -8.10 -1.40
CA TYR A 134 -1.56 -7.70 -1.30
C TYR A 134 -2.36 -8.67 -0.41
N GLN A 135 -2.42 -8.35 0.89
CA GLN A 135 -3.14 -9.15 1.89
C GLN A 135 -4.60 -8.69 2.10
N GLY A 136 -4.94 -7.51 1.58
CA GLY A 136 -6.28 -6.93 1.60
C GLY A 136 -6.28 -5.56 0.95
N ASP A 137 -7.46 -4.95 0.88
CA ASP A 137 -7.64 -3.59 0.39
C ASP A 137 -6.82 -2.58 1.21
N LEU A 138 -6.39 -1.49 0.57
CA LEU A 138 -5.70 -0.39 1.25
C LEU A 138 -6.58 0.15 2.39
N LEU A 139 -6.09 0.04 3.64
CA LEU A 139 -6.75 0.53 4.85
C LEU A 139 -8.28 0.33 4.83
N PRO A 140 -8.79 -0.90 4.99
CA PRO A 140 -10.20 -1.22 4.73
C PRO A 140 -11.17 -0.44 5.65
N ASP A 141 -10.71 -0.06 6.84
CA ASP A 141 -11.49 0.72 7.82
C ASP A 141 -11.36 2.25 7.63
N CYS A 142 -10.57 2.70 6.64
CA CYS A 142 -10.44 4.12 6.28
C CYS A 142 -11.38 4.47 5.13
N TYR A 143 -12.26 5.45 5.38
CA TYR A 143 -13.26 5.94 4.42
C TYR A 143 -12.92 7.33 3.86
N ALA A 144 -11.70 7.81 4.06
CA ALA A 144 -11.27 9.07 3.48
C ALA A 144 -11.23 8.97 1.95
N GLU A 145 -11.65 10.03 1.27
CA GLU A 145 -11.77 10.07 -0.20
C GLU A 145 -10.47 9.69 -0.92
N TRP A 146 -9.33 10.15 -0.41
CA TRP A 146 -8.02 9.80 -0.95
C TRP A 146 -7.77 8.29 -0.91
N ALA A 147 -8.13 7.63 0.20
CA ALA A 147 -7.91 6.20 0.37
C ALA A 147 -8.82 5.37 -0.55
N LEU A 148 -10.03 5.87 -0.86
CA LEU A 148 -10.93 5.22 -1.83
C LEU A 148 -10.33 5.21 -3.23
N LEU A 149 -9.78 6.35 -3.69
CA LEU A 149 -9.16 6.46 -5.01
C LEU A 149 -7.94 5.53 -5.13
N GLU A 150 -7.03 5.59 -4.15
CA GLU A 150 -5.83 4.76 -4.10
C GLU A 150 -6.17 3.26 -4.03
N ARG A 151 -7.23 2.90 -3.29
CA ARG A 151 -7.70 1.52 -3.19
C ARG A 151 -8.18 1.00 -4.54
N GLU A 152 -8.98 1.75 -5.29
CA GLU A 152 -9.46 1.33 -6.61
C GLU A 152 -8.32 1.15 -7.62
N GLU A 153 -7.34 2.05 -7.59
CA GLU A 153 -6.13 1.91 -8.40
C GLU A 153 -5.33 0.64 -8.04
N LEU A 154 -5.10 0.42 -6.75
CA LEU A 154 -4.39 -0.76 -6.25
C LEU A 154 -5.14 -2.06 -6.57
N ARG A 155 -6.47 -2.09 -6.46
CA ARG A 155 -7.30 -3.25 -6.85
C ARG A 155 -7.16 -3.57 -8.33
N THR A 156 -7.14 -2.54 -9.18
CA THR A 156 -6.98 -2.69 -10.62
C THR A 156 -5.60 -3.26 -10.97
N ARG A 157 -4.54 -2.70 -10.38
CA ARG A 157 -3.16 -3.18 -10.56
C ARG A 157 -2.97 -4.60 -10.02
N TYR A 158 -3.59 -4.93 -8.89
CA TYR A 158 -3.53 -6.27 -8.31
C TYR A 158 -4.19 -7.32 -9.21
N ALA A 159 -5.37 -7.02 -9.76
CA ALA A 159 -6.03 -7.88 -10.72
C ALA A 159 -5.17 -8.10 -11.98
N ALA A 160 -4.55 -7.04 -12.51
CA ALA A 160 -3.63 -7.15 -13.65
C ALA A 160 -2.38 -8.01 -13.32
N ALA A 161 -1.82 -7.87 -12.12
CA ALA A 161 -0.68 -8.68 -11.68
C ALA A 161 -1.06 -10.18 -11.56
N LEU A 162 -2.26 -10.47 -11.06
CA LEU A 162 -2.81 -11.84 -11.04
C LEU A 162 -2.98 -12.40 -12.45
N GLU A 163 -3.53 -11.61 -13.38
CA GLU A 163 -3.65 -12.00 -14.79
C GLU A 163 -2.26 -12.33 -15.37
N GLY A 164 -1.29 -11.42 -15.26
CA GLY A 164 0.07 -11.66 -15.75
C GLY A 164 0.73 -12.91 -15.14
N LEU A 165 0.44 -13.23 -13.88
CA LEU A 165 0.96 -14.42 -13.21
C LEU A 165 0.36 -15.70 -13.81
N ILE A 166 -0.96 -15.70 -14.01
CA ILE A 166 -1.68 -16.81 -14.64
C ILE A 166 -1.12 -17.06 -16.05
N ASP A 167 -0.87 -15.99 -16.80
CA ASP A 167 -0.30 -16.04 -18.15
C ASP A 167 1.09 -16.64 -18.16
N ALA A 168 1.98 -16.14 -17.31
CA ALA A 168 3.34 -16.65 -17.20
C ALA A 168 3.37 -18.14 -16.80
N LEU A 169 2.52 -18.55 -15.86
CA LEU A 169 2.41 -19.96 -15.45
C LEU A 169 1.85 -20.84 -16.57
N TRP A 170 0.91 -20.34 -17.36
CA TRP A 170 0.35 -21.04 -18.50
C TRP A 170 1.41 -21.29 -19.59
N GLU A 171 2.21 -20.28 -19.93
CA GLU A 171 3.32 -20.39 -20.89
C GLU A 171 4.36 -21.41 -20.42
N LEU A 172 4.59 -21.50 -19.10
CA LEU A 172 5.46 -22.50 -18.47
C LEU A 172 4.81 -23.89 -18.32
N ARG A 173 3.59 -24.09 -18.84
CA ARG A 173 2.80 -25.32 -18.71
C ARG A 173 2.48 -25.74 -17.27
N ARG A 174 2.49 -24.79 -16.32
CA ARG A 174 2.13 -24.98 -14.91
C ARG A 174 0.63 -24.73 -14.69
N TYR A 175 -0.20 -25.54 -15.35
CA TYR A 175 -1.63 -25.28 -15.45
C TYR A 175 -2.40 -25.32 -14.12
N GLU A 176 -2.03 -26.22 -13.20
CA GLU A 176 -2.67 -26.31 -11.87
C GLU A 176 -2.40 -25.07 -11.00
N ASP A 177 -1.18 -24.54 -11.06
CA ASP A 177 -0.83 -23.29 -10.38
C ASP A 177 -1.62 -22.13 -10.98
N ALA A 178 -1.66 -22.04 -12.31
CA ALA A 178 -2.43 -21.03 -13.03
C ALA A 178 -3.92 -21.07 -12.64
N ARG A 179 -4.50 -22.27 -12.51
CA ARG A 179 -5.89 -22.47 -12.09
C ARG A 179 -6.14 -21.98 -10.67
N THR A 180 -5.19 -22.20 -9.76
CA THR A 180 -5.27 -21.72 -8.37
C THR A 180 -5.32 -20.19 -8.32
N TRP A 181 -4.45 -19.53 -9.06
CA TRP A 181 -4.44 -18.06 -9.14
C TRP A 181 -5.66 -17.49 -9.86
N ALA A 182 -6.18 -18.16 -10.89
CA ALA A 182 -7.41 -17.75 -11.57
C ALA A 182 -8.65 -17.79 -10.66
N LYS A 183 -8.73 -18.76 -9.74
CA LYS A 183 -9.78 -18.77 -8.71
C LYS A 183 -9.67 -17.57 -7.77
N ARG A 184 -8.44 -17.19 -7.38
CA ARG A 184 -8.19 -16.00 -6.55
C ARG A 184 -8.59 -14.72 -7.26
N LEU A 185 -8.26 -14.58 -8.55
CA LEU A 185 -8.67 -13.45 -9.38
C LEU A 185 -10.20 -13.34 -9.47
N ARG A 186 -10.91 -14.45 -9.68
CA ARG A 186 -12.39 -14.46 -9.73
C ARG A 186 -13.02 -14.00 -8.41
N ASN A 187 -12.44 -14.37 -7.28
CA ASN A 187 -12.96 -13.93 -5.98
C ASN A 187 -12.68 -12.44 -5.73
N HIS A 188 -11.56 -11.92 -6.24
CA HIS A 188 -11.18 -10.51 -6.13
C HIS A 188 -12.03 -9.61 -7.03
N ASP A 189 -12.23 -10.01 -8.28
CA ASP A 189 -13.01 -9.26 -9.27
C ASP A 189 -13.98 -10.20 -10.03
N PRO A 190 -15.17 -10.46 -9.45
CA PRO A 190 -16.16 -11.36 -10.02
C PRO A 190 -16.81 -10.86 -11.31
N LEU A 191 -16.66 -9.58 -11.68
CA LEU A 191 -17.30 -8.98 -12.85
C LEU A 191 -16.35 -8.87 -14.04
N ARG A 192 -15.07 -9.20 -13.86
CA ARG A 192 -14.04 -9.09 -14.88
C ARG A 192 -14.15 -10.21 -15.90
N GLU A 193 -14.57 -9.86 -17.13
CA GLU A 193 -14.81 -10.82 -18.22
C GLU A 193 -13.55 -11.62 -18.61
N SER A 194 -12.37 -10.98 -18.58
CA SER A 194 -11.09 -11.65 -18.87
C SER A 194 -10.83 -12.84 -17.95
N THR A 195 -11.24 -12.74 -16.67
CA THR A 195 -11.12 -13.83 -15.69
C THR A 195 -11.91 -15.07 -16.14
N TYR A 196 -13.14 -14.88 -16.63
CA TYR A 196 -13.97 -15.99 -17.10
C TYR A 196 -13.44 -16.60 -18.40
N ARG A 197 -13.00 -15.77 -19.35
CA ARG A 197 -12.36 -16.26 -20.58
C ARG A 197 -11.13 -17.13 -20.26
N ARG A 198 -10.30 -16.68 -19.31
CA ARG A 198 -9.11 -17.44 -18.89
C ARG A 198 -9.48 -18.76 -18.23
N LEU A 199 -10.46 -18.75 -17.34
CA LEU A 199 -10.94 -19.98 -16.69
C LEU A 199 -11.48 -20.99 -17.71
N MET A 200 -12.21 -20.54 -18.73
CA MET A 200 -12.68 -21.40 -19.81
C MET A 200 -11.51 -22.01 -20.60
N GLN A 201 -10.48 -21.23 -20.95
CA GLN A 201 -9.27 -21.74 -21.61
C GLN A 201 -8.49 -22.73 -20.73
N ILE A 202 -8.49 -22.55 -19.41
CA ILE A 202 -7.84 -23.46 -18.46
C ILE A 202 -8.59 -24.80 -18.34
N HIS A 203 -9.91 -24.82 -18.60
CA HIS A 203 -10.77 -26.00 -18.41
C HIS A 203 -11.10 -26.72 -19.73
N ALA A 204 -10.69 -26.18 -20.87
CA ALA A 204 -10.84 -26.77 -22.21
C ALA A 204 -9.63 -27.65 -22.53
#